data_AF-A0A8S3R3F6-F1
#
_entry.id   AF-A0A8S3R3F6-F1
#
_cell.length_a   1.000
_cell.length_b   1.000
_cell.length_c   1.000
_cell.angle_alpha   90.00
_cell.angle_beta   90.00
_cell.angle_gamma   90.00
#
_symmetry.space_group_name_H-M   'P 1'
#
loop_
_entity.id
_entity.type
_entity.pdbx_description
1 polymer ?
#
loop_
_entity_poly.entity_id
_entity_poly.type
_entity_poly.pdbx_seq_one_letter_code
_entity_poly.pdbx_strand_id
1 'polypeptide(L)'
;MDDITEIFDLQKIKSTLVGNTDQIDTKTVMIAILNTLLHLNEKIEVIETDVKKIEDINTKMLSVIARVSEHEELLNDIQINSKVVEESVESIGKIINTALNHCDRNTDSIENIEERILAIENGGKSEQKETIKQMQDTITDLKCRSMKNNLIFSGLDFQQNEICDAKIQNFLEAELGINYRVSFGNVHRFGKPGLNGVRPIVTRFIYRREMEHVLSRTYKLKGKKLDESRESLNEEVHIENEQNILNILCINCCGLKSRINYPEFSELIYKNDIACFVETKTDDLDDIRLKGYNFILKNRKKVSRIKSGGIALCFKEHLHENIEVIKTDCKFVLWCKISKIICSNQDVILGIIYIPPEYTSYSSSSALDEIENEYLDLSSKFEKVFFIGDFNARTAEDRDFIYVNENEICTYDEGVTVNMVCELNEKNLTRKRNNKDKCKNRFGNQLLDFCKGNNLFIMNGRTTKDREDKETHDGIDNGKDEKIKKWDPSKSLLFQENIDTEMIAILTKEIEDTKNLTQLSINSMVHKIGNSLLDSAKKTFGTKKTVSKASIITKSQRGTQNKPWFDLDCSKARQQFRKFKRRKICLHITATSQKQAKSNIKK
;
A
#
# COMPACT_ATOMS: atom_id res chain seq x y z
N MET A 1 31.10 65.62 -68.72
CA MET A 1 31.42 66.95 -69.31
C MET A 1 32.11 66.80 -70.66
N ASP A 2 32.90 65.73 -70.86
CA ASP A 2 33.57 65.48 -72.15
C ASP A 2 32.59 65.12 -73.30
N ASP A 3 31.50 64.39 -73.03
CA ASP A 3 30.49 64.04 -74.05
C ASP A 3 29.62 65.23 -74.53
N ILE A 4 29.55 66.34 -73.78
CA ILE A 4 28.78 67.52 -74.20
C ILE A 4 29.55 68.32 -75.27
N THR A 5 30.88 68.20 -75.29
CA THR A 5 31.74 68.87 -76.26
C THR A 5 31.66 68.23 -77.64
N GLU A 6 31.32 66.94 -77.72
CA GLU A 6 31.13 66.21 -78.98
C GLU A 6 29.75 66.47 -79.62
N ILE A 7 28.78 66.94 -78.82
CA ILE A 7 27.37 67.08 -79.23
C ILE A 7 27.09 68.41 -79.94
N PHE A 8 27.91 69.43 -79.72
CA PHE A 8 27.83 70.67 -80.47
C PHE A 8 29.06 70.83 -81.34
N ASP A 9 29.07 70.11 -82.46
CA ASP A 9 29.89 70.45 -83.62
C ASP A 9 29.35 71.74 -84.30
N LEU A 10 29.02 72.75 -83.48
CA LEU A 10 28.73 74.12 -83.88
C LEU A 10 29.92 74.69 -84.67
N GLN A 11 31.13 74.16 -84.47
CA GLN A 11 32.28 74.47 -85.31
C GLN A 11 32.13 73.96 -86.74
N LYS A 12 31.55 72.78 -86.96
CA LYS A 12 31.27 72.22 -88.29
C LYS A 12 30.09 72.87 -88.98
N ILE A 13 29.05 73.27 -88.23
CA ILE A 13 27.94 74.09 -88.76
C ILE A 13 28.46 75.51 -89.10
N LYS A 14 29.30 76.11 -88.25
CA LYS A 14 29.91 77.42 -88.48
C LYS A 14 30.92 77.40 -89.63
N SER A 15 31.69 76.32 -89.83
CA SER A 15 32.59 76.19 -90.98
C SER A 15 31.83 76.00 -92.30
N THR A 16 30.64 75.41 -92.27
CA THR A 16 29.78 75.25 -93.46
C THR A 16 29.03 76.55 -93.81
N LEU A 17 28.78 77.42 -92.83
CA LEU A 17 28.08 78.70 -93.01
C LEU A 17 28.99 79.89 -93.37
N VAL A 18 30.30 79.80 -93.17
CA VAL A 18 31.25 80.93 -93.34
C VAL A 18 31.94 80.92 -94.73
N GLY A 19 31.72 79.92 -95.57
CA GLY A 19 32.21 79.90 -96.95
C GLY A 19 31.13 80.24 -97.98
N ASN A 20 31.25 81.40 -98.65
CA ASN A 20 30.44 81.93 -99.76
C ASN A 20 29.09 82.59 -99.40
N THR A 21 29.17 83.90 -99.21
CA THR A 21 28.05 84.86 -99.28
C THR A 21 27.63 85.09 -100.73
N ASP A 22 26.84 84.17 -101.29
CA ASP A 22 25.90 84.42 -102.39
C ASP A 22 24.94 83.22 -102.48
N GLN A 23 23.66 83.44 -102.18
CA GLN A 23 22.57 82.44 -102.09
C GLN A 23 22.85 81.23 -101.18
N ILE A 24 22.71 81.44 -99.86
CA ILE A 24 22.43 80.31 -98.95
C ILE A 24 21.03 79.79 -99.30
N ASP A 25 20.96 78.61 -99.94
CA ASP A 25 19.70 77.95 -100.25
C ASP A 25 18.96 77.60 -98.95
N THR A 26 17.85 78.29 -98.72
CA THR A 26 16.93 78.05 -97.58
C THR A 26 16.58 76.57 -97.38
N LYS A 27 16.59 75.77 -98.45
CA LYS A 27 16.34 74.33 -98.40
C LYS A 27 17.45 73.56 -97.67
N THR A 28 18.71 73.94 -97.85
CA THR A 28 19.87 73.30 -97.19
C THR A 28 19.86 73.56 -95.69
N VAL A 29 19.52 74.78 -95.26
CA VAL A 29 19.37 75.13 -93.84
C VAL A 29 18.19 74.38 -93.22
N MET A 30 17.05 74.28 -93.92
CA MET A 30 15.90 73.50 -93.45
C MET A 30 16.20 72.02 -93.30
N ILE A 31 16.96 71.41 -94.23
CA ILE A 31 17.36 69.99 -94.13
C ILE A 31 18.29 69.78 -92.92
N ALA A 32 19.25 70.67 -92.68
CA ALA A 32 20.13 70.58 -91.52
C ALA A 32 19.36 70.71 -90.20
N ILE A 33 18.39 71.63 -90.12
CA ILE A 33 17.49 71.77 -88.96
C ILE A 33 16.67 70.48 -88.78
N LEU A 34 16.08 69.94 -89.85
CA LEU A 34 15.26 68.73 -89.79
C LEU A 34 16.07 67.51 -89.29
N ASN A 35 17.29 67.33 -89.80
CA ASN A 35 18.18 66.24 -89.35
C ASN A 35 18.59 66.40 -87.88
N THR A 36 18.81 67.64 -87.43
CA THR A 36 19.11 67.92 -86.03
C THR A 36 17.90 67.62 -85.14
N LEU A 37 16.69 67.99 -85.58
CA LEU A 37 15.44 67.68 -84.87
C LEU A 37 15.17 66.18 -84.81
N LEU A 38 15.43 65.43 -85.89
CA LEU A 38 15.34 63.96 -85.91
C LEU A 38 16.32 63.32 -84.92
N HIS A 39 17.58 63.77 -84.93
CA HIS A 39 18.57 63.25 -83.99
C HIS A 39 18.24 63.59 -82.52
N LEU A 40 17.67 64.78 -82.27
CA LEU A 40 17.18 65.14 -80.94
C LEU A 40 16.00 64.25 -80.52
N ASN A 41 15.10 63.91 -81.45
CA ASN A 41 13.97 63.02 -81.15
C ASN A 41 14.44 61.60 -80.80
N GLU A 42 15.40 61.04 -81.53
CA GLU A 42 16.00 59.73 -81.20
C GLU A 42 16.64 59.74 -79.80
N LYS A 43 17.33 60.83 -79.43
CA LYS A 43 17.90 60.98 -78.09
C LYS A 43 16.83 61.12 -77.01
N ILE A 44 15.72 61.79 -77.29
CA ILE A 44 14.58 61.89 -76.37
C ILE A 44 14.00 60.50 -76.10
N GLU A 45 13.83 59.65 -77.12
CA GLU A 45 13.33 58.28 -76.95
C GLU A 45 14.25 57.41 -76.06
N VAL A 46 15.57 57.57 -76.20
CA VAL A 46 16.54 56.90 -75.31
C VAL A 46 16.40 57.40 -73.87
N ILE A 47 16.30 58.72 -73.67
CA ILE A 47 16.10 59.32 -72.34
C ILE A 47 14.81 58.82 -71.71
N GLU A 48 13.69 58.77 -72.45
CA GLU A 48 12.42 58.24 -71.95
C GLU A 48 12.52 56.77 -71.51
N THR A 49 13.31 55.98 -72.24
CA THR A 49 13.55 54.57 -71.89
C THR A 49 14.36 54.44 -70.60
N ASP A 50 15.37 55.28 -70.41
CA ASP A 50 16.17 55.27 -69.19
C ASP A 50 15.42 55.82 -67.98
N VAL A 51 14.55 56.82 -68.16
CA VAL A 51 13.63 57.30 -67.12
C VAL A 51 12.72 56.17 -66.62
N LYS A 52 12.17 55.35 -67.52
CA LYS A 52 11.36 54.18 -67.13
C LYS A 52 12.15 53.15 -66.31
N LYS A 53 13.42 52.91 -66.64
CA LYS A 53 14.29 52.02 -65.83
C LYS A 53 14.52 52.60 -64.44
N ILE A 54 14.72 53.92 -64.34
CA ILE A 54 14.88 54.62 -63.05
C ILE A 54 13.61 54.48 -62.19
N GLU A 55 12.43 54.59 -62.79
CA GLU A 55 11.15 54.38 -62.09
C GLU A 55 11.00 52.94 -61.54
N ASP A 56 11.38 51.93 -62.32
CA ASP A 56 11.37 50.52 -61.87
C ASP A 56 12.36 50.28 -60.72
N ILE A 57 13.57 50.87 -60.81
CA ILE A 57 14.56 50.82 -59.72
C ILE A 57 14.01 51.49 -58.46
N ASN A 58 13.37 52.65 -58.59
CA ASN A 58 12.79 53.36 -57.45
C ASN A 58 11.69 52.54 -56.77
N THR A 59 10.85 51.87 -57.56
CA THR A 59 9.80 50.98 -57.04
C THR A 59 10.40 49.79 -56.27
N LYS A 60 11.44 49.16 -56.82
CA LYS A 60 12.17 48.08 -56.12
C LYS A 60 12.85 48.59 -54.85
N MET A 61 13.42 49.79 -54.88
CA MET A 61 14.06 50.42 -53.72
C MET A 61 13.05 50.68 -52.59
N LEU A 62 11.86 51.17 -52.91
CA LEU A 62 10.77 51.33 -51.92
C LEU A 62 10.36 49.99 -51.28
N SER A 63 10.30 48.91 -52.06
CA SER A 63 10.03 47.57 -51.51
C SER A 63 11.14 47.09 -50.57
N VAL A 64 12.41 47.35 -50.90
CA VAL A 64 13.54 47.01 -50.02
C VAL A 64 13.48 47.81 -48.72
N ILE A 65 13.17 49.11 -48.79
CA ILE A 65 13.02 49.96 -47.59
C ILE A 65 11.93 49.41 -46.66
N ALA A 66 10.78 49.00 -47.21
CA ALA A 66 9.71 48.41 -46.41
C ALA A 66 10.16 47.13 -45.67
N ARG A 67 10.89 46.24 -46.37
CA ARG A 67 11.42 45.01 -45.77
C ARG A 67 12.48 45.26 -44.71
N VAL A 68 13.32 46.29 -44.90
CA VAL A 68 14.32 46.69 -43.89
C VAL A 68 13.62 47.20 -42.64
N SER A 69 12.58 48.03 -42.79
CA SER A 69 11.77 48.50 -41.66
C SER A 69 11.13 47.35 -40.87
N GLU A 70 10.61 46.33 -41.54
CA GLU A 70 10.03 45.15 -40.89
C GLU A 70 11.09 44.35 -40.09
N HIS A 71 12.29 44.20 -40.65
CA HIS A 71 13.40 43.54 -39.94
C HIS A 71 13.91 44.36 -38.75
N GLU A 72 13.88 45.68 -38.81
CA GLU A 72 14.25 46.55 -37.68
C GLU A 72 13.27 46.38 -36.50
N GLU A 73 11.97 46.24 -36.77
CA GLU A 73 10.98 45.93 -35.74
C GLU A 73 11.23 44.56 -35.10
N LEU A 74 11.45 43.52 -35.91
CA LEU A 74 11.78 42.18 -35.42
C LEU A 74 13.04 42.15 -34.56
N LEU A 75 14.08 42.93 -34.93
CA LEU A 75 15.31 43.03 -34.15
C LEU A 75 15.07 43.68 -32.78
N ASN A 76 14.24 44.72 -32.72
CA ASN A 76 13.87 45.36 -31.45
C ASN A 76 13.12 44.38 -30.53
N ASP A 77 12.19 43.60 -31.08
CA ASP A 77 11.45 42.58 -30.31
C ASP A 77 12.38 41.49 -29.77
N ILE A 78 13.34 41.02 -30.59
CA ILE A 78 14.35 40.04 -30.15
C ILE A 78 15.20 40.63 -29.02
N GLN A 79 15.59 41.90 -29.12
CA GLN A 79 16.40 42.55 -28.11
C GLN A 79 15.68 42.71 -26.76
N ILE A 80 14.39 43.04 -26.79
CA ILE A 80 13.54 43.07 -25.58
C ILE A 80 13.46 41.67 -24.95
N ASN A 81 13.19 40.64 -25.76
CA ASN A 81 13.09 39.27 -25.27
C ASN A 81 14.42 38.75 -24.68
N SER A 82 15.56 39.09 -25.29
CA SER A 82 16.88 38.72 -24.77
C SER A 82 17.10 39.28 -23.36
N LYS A 83 16.72 40.54 -23.13
CA LYS A 83 16.86 41.17 -21.82
C LYS A 83 16.01 40.49 -20.74
N VAL A 84 14.78 40.10 -21.07
CA VAL A 84 13.89 39.36 -20.15
C VAL A 84 14.49 37.99 -19.77
N VAL A 85 15.12 37.31 -20.73
CA VAL A 85 15.79 36.04 -20.47
C VAL A 85 17.01 36.23 -19.56
N GLU A 86 17.81 37.27 -19.78
CA GLU A 86 18.96 37.59 -18.91
C GLU A 86 18.54 37.83 -17.46
N GLU A 87 17.50 38.63 -17.23
CA GLU A 87 16.95 38.88 -15.88
C GLU A 87 16.43 37.59 -15.23
N SER A 88 15.81 36.70 -16.02
CA SER A 88 15.32 35.41 -15.54
C SER A 88 16.48 34.48 -15.11
N VAL A 89 17.56 34.43 -15.89
CA VAL A 89 18.76 33.63 -15.59
C VAL A 89 19.43 34.12 -14.31
N GLU A 90 19.53 35.43 -14.11
CA GLU A 90 20.10 36.01 -12.88
C GLU A 90 19.27 35.62 -11.64
N SER A 91 17.94 35.65 -11.75
CA SER A 91 17.03 35.22 -10.69
C SER A 91 17.20 33.74 -10.34
N ILE A 92 17.28 32.87 -11.35
CA ILE A 92 17.54 31.44 -11.18
C ILE A 92 18.89 31.21 -10.47
N GLY A 93 19.93 31.97 -10.84
CA GLY A 93 21.24 31.91 -10.18
C GLY A 93 21.17 32.19 -8.67
N LYS A 94 20.38 33.19 -8.25
CA LYS A 94 20.18 33.51 -6.83
C LYS A 94 19.47 32.38 -6.07
N ILE A 95 18.49 31.72 -6.71
CA ILE A 95 17.77 30.58 -6.12
C ILE A 95 18.72 29.39 -5.94
N ILE A 96 19.53 29.08 -6.96
CA ILE A 96 20.50 27.97 -6.91
C ILE A 96 21.51 28.18 -5.78
N ASN A 97 22.08 29.38 -5.65
CA ASN A 97 23.02 29.69 -4.58
C ASN A 97 22.38 29.55 -3.19
N THR A 98 21.12 29.94 -3.05
CA THR A 98 20.38 29.76 -1.79
C THR A 98 20.18 28.28 -1.47
N ALA A 99 19.84 27.47 -2.47
CA ALA A 99 19.68 26.02 -2.31
C ALA A 99 21.01 25.33 -1.93
N LEU A 100 22.13 25.72 -2.55
CA LEU A 100 23.46 25.20 -2.20
C LEU A 100 23.81 25.48 -0.73
N ASN A 101 23.61 26.72 -0.27
CA ASN A 101 23.83 27.08 1.13
C ASN A 101 22.96 26.26 2.12
N HIS A 102 21.75 25.86 1.72
CA HIS A 102 20.91 24.98 2.53
C HIS A 102 21.42 23.54 2.54
N CYS A 103 21.92 23.02 1.43
CA CYS A 103 22.54 21.70 1.35
C CYS A 103 23.78 21.60 2.25
N ASP A 104 24.62 22.63 2.27
CA ASP A 104 25.82 22.66 3.12
C ASP A 104 25.44 22.58 4.61
N ARG A 105 24.49 23.43 5.06
CA ARG A 105 24.00 23.40 6.46
C ARG A 105 23.35 22.07 6.84
N ASN A 106 22.64 21.44 5.90
CA ASN A 106 22.04 20.13 6.14
C ASN A 106 23.11 19.06 6.28
N THR A 107 24.21 19.16 5.54
CA THR A 107 25.35 18.24 5.63
C THR A 107 25.99 18.34 7.02
N ASP A 108 26.29 19.55 7.49
CA ASP A 108 26.81 19.78 8.85
C ASP A 108 25.88 19.22 9.94
N SER A 109 24.56 19.37 9.74
CA SER A 109 23.56 18.88 10.68
C SER A 109 23.48 17.35 10.71
N ILE A 110 23.67 16.70 9.55
CA ILE A 110 23.70 15.24 9.44
C ILE A 110 24.94 14.69 10.16
N GLU A 111 26.11 15.29 9.96
CA GLU A 111 27.35 14.87 10.64
C GLU A 111 27.19 14.91 12.17
N ASN A 112 26.59 15.96 12.72
CA ASN A 112 26.33 16.07 14.16
C ASN A 112 25.35 14.99 14.66
N ILE A 113 24.31 14.67 13.88
CA ILE A 113 23.37 13.60 14.23
C ILE A 113 24.07 12.24 14.24
N GLU A 114 24.96 11.98 13.28
CA GLU A 114 25.74 10.74 13.23
C GLU A 114 26.63 10.57 14.46
N GLU A 115 27.31 11.63 14.90
CA GLU A 115 28.11 11.61 16.14
C GLU A 115 27.25 11.29 17.38
N ARG A 116 26.06 11.88 17.48
CA ARG A 116 25.13 11.61 18.60
C ARG A 116 24.59 10.19 18.61
N ILE A 117 24.31 9.62 17.43
CA ILE A 117 23.87 8.21 17.31
C ILE A 117 24.99 7.28 17.80
N LEU A 118 26.24 7.52 17.39
CA LEU A 118 27.39 6.72 17.84
C LEU A 118 27.56 6.75 19.37
N ALA A 119 27.36 7.91 19.99
CA ALA A 119 27.43 8.03 21.45
C ALA A 119 26.34 7.20 22.17
N ILE A 120 25.10 7.22 21.66
CA ILE A 120 23.97 6.48 22.25
C ILE A 120 24.15 4.97 22.07
N GLU A 121 24.61 4.51 20.90
CA GLU A 121 24.85 3.09 20.63
C GLU A 121 25.93 2.47 21.52
N ASN A 122 26.90 3.28 21.94
CA ASN A 122 27.97 2.86 22.85
C ASN A 122 27.52 2.87 24.32
N GLY A 123 26.71 3.87 24.73
CA GLY A 123 26.19 3.96 26.10
C GLY A 123 25.11 2.92 26.43
N GLY A 124 24.17 2.64 25.52
CA GLY A 124 23.03 1.75 25.80
C GLY A 124 23.38 0.26 25.95
N LYS A 125 24.53 -0.18 25.41
CA LYS A 125 24.93 -1.60 25.41
C LYS A 125 25.46 -2.11 26.74
N SER A 126 25.96 -1.24 27.63
CA SER A 126 26.48 -1.65 28.94
C SER A 126 25.35 -1.87 29.95
N GLU A 127 24.43 -0.92 30.05
CA GLU A 127 23.34 -0.91 31.03
C GLU A 127 22.28 -2.01 30.76
N GLN A 128 21.97 -2.25 29.49
CA GLN A 128 21.05 -3.33 29.10
C GLN A 128 21.61 -4.72 29.40
N LYS A 129 22.92 -4.93 29.25
CA LYS A 129 23.56 -6.22 29.54
C LYS A 129 23.49 -6.57 31.02
N GLU A 130 23.63 -5.58 31.88
CA GLU A 130 23.62 -5.77 33.33
C GLU A 130 22.20 -6.09 33.84
N THR A 131 21.19 -5.39 33.31
CA THR A 131 19.78 -5.64 33.63
C THR A 131 19.31 -7.03 33.16
N ILE A 132 19.68 -7.43 31.93
CA ILE A 132 19.34 -8.76 31.40
C ILE A 132 19.93 -9.87 32.28
N LYS A 133 21.17 -9.69 32.74
CA LYS A 133 21.83 -10.66 33.63
C LYS A 133 21.08 -10.81 34.95
N GLN A 134 20.69 -9.71 35.59
CA GLN A 134 19.91 -9.74 36.83
C GLN A 134 18.54 -10.41 36.67
N MET A 135 17.85 -10.17 35.55
CA MET A 135 16.58 -10.82 35.24
C MET A 135 16.75 -12.33 35.03
N GLN A 136 17.82 -12.76 34.34
CA GLN A 136 18.13 -14.17 34.12
C GLN A 136 18.39 -14.92 35.44
N ASP A 137 19.15 -14.30 36.35
CA ASP A 137 19.44 -14.88 37.67
C ASP A 137 18.15 -15.04 38.50
N THR A 138 17.26 -14.05 38.46
CA THR A 138 15.98 -14.08 39.17
C THR A 138 15.03 -15.17 38.63
N ILE A 139 14.93 -15.30 37.31
CA ILE A 139 14.11 -16.34 36.67
C ILE A 139 14.63 -17.74 37.03
N THR A 140 15.96 -17.90 37.08
CA THR A 140 16.59 -19.17 37.45
C THR A 140 16.25 -19.55 38.90
N ASP A 141 16.36 -18.61 39.84
CA ASP A 141 16.00 -18.83 41.24
C ASP A 141 14.52 -19.20 41.42
N LEU A 142 13.61 -18.50 40.73
CA LEU A 142 12.17 -18.80 40.76
C LEU A 142 11.85 -20.20 40.21
N LYS A 143 12.50 -20.62 39.12
CA LYS A 143 12.36 -21.97 38.55
C LYS A 143 12.85 -23.04 39.53
N CYS A 144 14.03 -22.85 40.12
CA CYS A 144 14.59 -23.77 41.12
C CYS A 144 13.68 -23.92 42.35
N ARG A 145 13.03 -22.84 42.79
CA ARG A 145 12.07 -22.87 43.91
C ARG A 145 10.77 -23.58 43.56
N SER A 146 10.26 -23.42 42.34
CA SER A 146 9.00 -24.03 41.90
C SER A 146 9.07 -25.55 41.68
N MET A 147 10.26 -26.10 41.40
CA MET A 147 10.45 -27.52 41.07
C MET A 147 10.83 -28.40 42.27
N LYS A 148 11.00 -27.80 43.46
CA LYS A 148 11.73 -28.38 44.59
C LYS A 148 11.12 -29.65 45.21
N ASN A 149 9.86 -29.98 44.91
CA ASN A 149 9.08 -31.07 45.56
C ASN A 149 8.38 -32.02 44.55
N ASN A 150 8.82 -32.08 43.28
CA ASN A 150 8.21 -32.94 42.27
C ASN A 150 9.07 -34.18 41.98
N LEU A 151 8.48 -35.37 41.86
CA LEU A 151 9.15 -36.58 41.37
C LEU A 151 8.40 -37.21 40.19
N ILE A 152 9.16 -37.85 39.30
CA ILE A 152 8.65 -38.53 38.11
C ILE A 152 8.86 -40.04 38.27
N PHE A 153 7.80 -40.82 38.06
CA PHE A 153 7.78 -42.28 38.09
C PHE A 153 7.57 -42.82 36.67
N SER A 154 8.62 -43.41 36.10
CA SER A 154 8.62 -44.12 34.81
C SER A 154 8.33 -45.61 35.00
N GLY A 155 7.93 -46.32 33.92
CA GLY A 155 7.85 -47.79 33.92
C GLY A 155 6.63 -48.41 34.61
N LEU A 156 5.61 -47.62 34.95
CA LEU A 156 4.35 -48.12 35.53
C LEU A 156 3.29 -48.38 34.44
N ASP A 157 2.82 -49.63 34.34
CA ASP A 157 1.84 -50.08 33.33
C ASP A 157 0.60 -49.18 33.24
N PHE A 158 -0.07 -49.11 32.09
CA PHE A 158 -1.28 -48.30 31.91
C PHE A 158 -2.56 -49.15 32.05
N GLN A 159 -3.55 -48.63 32.77
CA GLN A 159 -4.90 -49.20 32.85
C GLN A 159 -5.94 -48.13 32.55
N GLN A 160 -6.98 -48.47 31.78
CA GLN A 160 -8.06 -47.55 31.45
C GLN A 160 -8.91 -47.30 32.72
N ASN A 161 -9.06 -46.03 33.11
CA ASN A 161 -9.63 -45.54 34.38
C ASN A 161 -8.78 -45.77 35.65
N GLU A 162 -7.45 -45.70 35.55
CA GLU A 162 -6.59 -45.79 36.73
C GLU A 162 -6.64 -44.54 37.64
N ILE A 163 -6.59 -44.79 38.95
CA ILE A 163 -6.37 -43.75 39.96
C ILE A 163 -4.85 -43.64 40.18
N CYS A 164 -4.21 -42.64 39.57
CA CYS A 164 -2.75 -42.48 39.59
C CYS A 164 -2.21 -42.33 41.02
N ASP A 165 -2.95 -41.67 41.91
CA ASP A 165 -2.62 -41.50 43.33
C ASP A 165 -2.46 -42.85 44.05
N ALA A 166 -3.49 -43.70 43.98
CA ALA A 166 -3.50 -45.04 44.57
C ALA A 166 -2.40 -45.93 43.97
N LYS A 167 -2.11 -45.76 42.67
CA LYS A 167 -1.08 -46.54 41.98
C LYS A 167 0.33 -46.21 42.48
N ILE A 168 0.62 -44.92 42.70
CA ILE A 168 1.89 -44.51 43.29
C ILE A 168 1.95 -44.96 44.75
N GLN A 169 0.85 -44.84 45.51
CA GLN A 169 0.81 -45.29 46.90
C GLN A 169 1.12 -46.80 47.02
N ASN A 170 0.52 -47.63 46.17
CA ASN A 170 0.79 -49.06 46.12
C ASN A 170 2.23 -49.36 45.70
N PHE A 171 2.79 -48.58 44.77
CA PHE A 171 4.20 -48.70 44.39
C PHE A 171 5.14 -48.36 45.55
N LEU A 172 4.89 -47.27 46.28
CA LEU A 172 5.70 -46.88 47.44
C LEU A 172 5.66 -47.93 48.55
N GLU A 173 4.50 -48.56 48.77
CA GLU A 173 4.34 -49.61 49.76
C GLU A 173 5.03 -50.92 49.32
N ALA A 174 4.73 -51.41 48.12
CA ALA A 174 5.22 -52.71 47.64
C ALA A 174 6.72 -52.71 47.30
N GLU A 175 7.22 -51.63 46.69
CA GLU A 175 8.57 -51.59 46.12
C GLU A 175 9.58 -50.86 47.02
N LEU A 176 9.12 -49.87 47.78
CA LEU A 176 9.98 -49.08 48.68
C LEU A 176 9.76 -49.38 50.18
N GLY A 177 8.72 -50.14 50.53
CA GLY A 177 8.37 -50.51 51.91
C GLY A 177 7.92 -49.32 52.75
N ILE A 178 7.27 -48.33 52.12
CA ILE A 178 6.75 -47.13 52.78
C ILE A 178 5.30 -47.43 53.17
N ASN A 179 5.11 -47.94 54.39
CA ASN A 179 3.84 -48.50 54.87
C ASN A 179 2.90 -47.43 55.49
N TYR A 180 3.00 -46.19 55.02
CA TYR A 180 2.12 -45.10 55.45
C TYR A 180 1.66 -44.30 54.23
N ARG A 181 0.46 -43.69 54.34
CA ARG A 181 -0.13 -42.91 53.26
C ARG A 181 0.63 -41.59 53.07
N VAL A 182 1.20 -41.39 51.90
CA VAL A 182 1.90 -40.16 51.51
C VAL A 182 0.90 -39.16 50.96
N SER A 183 1.04 -37.88 51.30
CA SER A 183 0.13 -36.83 50.84
C SER A 183 0.65 -36.18 49.57
N PHE A 184 -0.02 -36.43 48.45
CA PHE A 184 0.30 -35.83 47.16
C PHE A 184 -0.61 -34.63 46.85
N GLY A 185 -0.06 -33.66 46.10
CA GLY A 185 -0.82 -32.60 45.45
C GLY A 185 -1.36 -33.11 44.11
N ASN A 186 -0.84 -32.55 43.01
CA ASN A 186 -1.22 -33.01 41.67
C ASN A 186 -0.44 -34.28 41.29
N VAL A 187 -1.17 -35.33 40.92
CA VAL A 187 -0.63 -36.60 40.40
C VAL A 187 -1.30 -36.92 39.07
N HIS A 188 -0.54 -36.97 38.00
CA HIS A 188 -1.08 -37.24 36.66
C HIS A 188 -0.01 -37.83 35.74
N ARG A 189 -0.43 -38.51 34.67
CA ARG A 189 0.49 -38.89 33.59
C ARG A 189 0.85 -37.67 32.75
N PHE A 190 2.14 -37.50 32.48
CA PHE A 190 2.69 -36.37 31.74
C PHE A 190 3.38 -36.86 30.46
N GLY A 191 3.35 -36.02 29.41
CA GLY A 191 4.03 -36.29 28.13
C GLY A 191 3.21 -37.09 27.10
N LYS A 192 3.76 -37.18 25.88
CA LYS A 192 3.21 -37.96 24.75
C LYS A 192 3.47 -39.47 24.96
N PRO A 193 2.60 -40.38 24.48
CA PRO A 193 2.87 -41.82 24.53
C PRO A 193 4.18 -42.16 23.80
N GLY A 194 5.11 -42.83 24.48
CA GLY A 194 6.35 -43.32 23.86
C GLY A 194 6.14 -44.55 22.97
N LEU A 195 7.22 -45.12 22.42
CA LEU A 195 7.22 -46.31 21.55
C LEU A 195 6.49 -47.54 22.16
N ASN A 196 6.47 -47.64 23.50
CA ASN A 196 5.80 -48.73 24.24
C ASN A 196 4.38 -48.34 24.72
N GLY A 197 3.86 -47.16 24.36
CA GLY A 197 2.52 -46.68 24.72
C GLY A 197 2.31 -46.24 26.17
N VAL A 198 3.27 -46.44 27.07
CA VAL A 198 3.16 -46.08 28.50
C VAL A 198 3.70 -44.68 28.77
N ARG A 199 2.91 -43.81 29.43
CA ARG A 199 3.29 -42.43 29.81
C ARG A 199 3.79 -42.36 31.26
N PRO A 200 4.85 -41.61 31.60
CA PRO A 200 5.31 -41.48 33.00
C PRO A 200 4.29 -40.74 33.88
N ILE A 201 4.32 -40.99 35.20
CA ILE A 201 3.49 -40.30 36.19
C ILE A 201 4.33 -39.23 36.91
N VAL A 202 3.86 -37.99 36.94
CA VAL A 202 4.46 -36.91 37.72
C VAL A 202 3.67 -36.73 39.00
N THR A 203 4.37 -36.61 40.12
CA THR A 203 3.79 -36.43 41.46
C THR A 203 4.38 -35.19 42.12
N ARG A 204 3.53 -34.36 42.71
CA ARG A 204 3.94 -33.26 43.59
C ARG A 204 3.77 -33.67 45.04
N PHE A 205 4.85 -33.69 45.82
CA PHE A 205 4.80 -33.97 47.25
C PHE A 205 4.37 -32.71 48.00
N ILE A 206 3.40 -32.84 48.90
CA ILE A 206 2.99 -31.75 49.79
C ILE A 206 4.09 -31.50 50.82
N TYR A 207 4.66 -32.58 51.38
CA TYR A 207 5.70 -32.50 52.39
C TYR A 207 7.06 -32.94 51.84
N ARG A 208 8.05 -32.03 51.88
CA ARG A 208 9.44 -32.29 51.45
C ARG A 208 10.07 -33.50 52.15
N ARG A 209 9.76 -33.69 53.44
CA ARG A 209 10.25 -34.82 54.25
C ARG A 209 9.83 -36.17 53.67
N GLU A 210 8.63 -36.26 53.10
CA GLU A 210 8.13 -37.49 52.48
C GLU A 210 8.86 -37.77 51.15
N MET A 211 9.10 -36.73 50.35
CA MET A 211 9.89 -36.84 49.12
C MET A 211 11.32 -37.32 49.40
N GLU A 212 11.98 -36.73 50.40
CA GLU A 212 13.34 -37.12 50.81
C GLU A 212 13.37 -38.56 51.33
N HIS A 213 12.31 -39.00 52.03
CA HIS A 213 12.18 -40.38 52.47
C HIS A 213 12.03 -41.36 51.30
N VAL A 214 11.22 -41.02 50.29
CA VAL A 214 11.09 -41.79 49.05
C VAL A 214 12.44 -41.90 48.34
N LEU A 215 13.13 -40.76 48.15
CA LEU A 215 14.45 -40.71 47.53
C LEU A 215 15.49 -41.55 48.29
N SER A 216 15.49 -41.48 49.62
CA SER A 216 16.42 -42.25 50.47
C SER A 216 16.25 -43.76 50.35
N ARG A 217 15.10 -44.25 49.85
CA ARG A 217 14.77 -45.67 49.70
C ARG A 217 14.89 -46.18 48.26
N THR A 218 15.16 -45.30 47.29
CA THR A 218 15.32 -45.65 45.87
C THR A 218 16.41 -46.69 45.60
N TYR A 219 17.41 -46.82 46.49
CA TYR A 219 18.43 -47.88 46.39
C TYR A 219 17.83 -49.30 46.38
N LYS A 220 16.62 -49.50 46.93
CA LYS A 220 15.89 -50.77 46.91
C LYS A 220 15.40 -51.18 45.51
N LEU A 221 15.38 -50.24 44.56
CA LEU A 221 15.00 -50.47 43.17
C LEU A 221 16.19 -50.92 42.30
N LYS A 222 17.40 -50.93 42.86
CA LYS A 222 18.64 -51.24 42.12
C LYS A 222 18.64 -52.70 41.66
N GLY A 223 18.67 -52.92 40.34
CA GLY A 223 18.64 -54.26 39.72
C GLY A 223 17.27 -54.77 39.24
N LYS A 224 16.19 -53.98 39.35
CA LYS A 224 14.90 -54.27 38.67
C LYS A 224 14.86 -53.58 37.29
N LYS A 225 14.07 -54.09 36.32
CA LYS A 225 13.89 -53.53 34.95
C LYS A 225 13.55 -52.02 34.87
N LEU A 226 13.22 -51.39 36.00
CA LEU A 226 13.00 -49.94 36.13
C LEU A 226 14.29 -49.10 36.16
N ASP A 227 15.44 -49.71 36.45
CA ASP A 227 16.75 -49.04 36.62
C ASP A 227 17.35 -48.54 35.29
N GLU A 228 16.89 -49.06 34.14
CA GLU A 228 17.34 -48.66 32.79
C GLU A 228 16.86 -47.25 32.37
N SER A 229 16.03 -46.58 33.18
CA SER A 229 15.49 -45.24 32.88
C SER A 229 16.19 -44.08 33.60
N ARG A 230 17.43 -44.27 34.06
CA ARG A 230 18.23 -43.20 34.72
C ARG A 230 18.79 -42.14 33.78
N GLU A 231 18.67 -42.30 32.47
CA GLU A 231 19.29 -41.40 31.47
C GLU A 231 18.41 -40.26 30.94
N SER A 232 17.26 -39.98 31.56
CA SER A 232 16.36 -38.93 31.07
C SER A 232 16.06 -37.87 32.13
N LEU A 233 17.09 -37.10 32.49
CA LEU A 233 16.89 -35.80 33.13
C LEU A 233 17.46 -34.73 32.18
N ASN A 234 16.75 -34.49 31.07
CA ASN A 234 16.95 -33.31 30.27
C ASN A 234 15.62 -32.58 30.07
N GLU A 235 15.79 -31.27 30.04
CA GLU A 235 14.84 -30.19 29.88
C GLU A 235 13.86 -30.43 28.73
N GLU A 236 12.58 -30.14 28.98
CA GLU A 236 11.69 -29.38 28.09
C GLU A 236 10.29 -29.38 28.69
N VAL A 237 9.83 -28.21 29.13
CA VAL A 237 8.40 -27.98 29.35
C VAL A 237 8.06 -26.58 28.84
N HIS A 238 7.40 -26.56 27.69
CA HIS A 238 6.47 -25.51 27.33
C HIS A 238 5.35 -25.50 28.37
N ILE A 239 5.22 -24.37 29.07
CA ILE A 239 4.04 -24.07 29.86
C ILE A 239 3.09 -23.34 28.92
N GLU A 240 2.03 -24.01 28.46
CA GLU A 240 0.83 -23.32 28.00
C GLU A 240 0.19 -22.70 29.25
N ASN A 241 0.52 -21.44 29.52
CA ASN A 241 -0.36 -20.59 30.31
C ASN A 241 -1.68 -20.48 29.53
N GLU A 242 -2.81 -20.58 30.22
CA GLU A 242 -4.11 -20.20 29.68
C GLU A 242 -3.96 -18.84 28.99
N GLN A 243 -3.94 -18.85 27.65
CA GLN A 243 -3.75 -17.63 26.88
C GLN A 243 -4.98 -16.76 27.12
N ASN A 244 -4.76 -15.54 27.61
CA ASN A 244 -5.75 -14.48 27.44
C ASN A 244 -5.91 -14.26 25.93
N ILE A 245 -6.92 -14.89 25.33
CA ILE A 245 -7.23 -14.75 23.91
C ILE A 245 -7.88 -13.39 23.71
N LEU A 246 -7.21 -12.51 22.97
CA LEU A 246 -7.76 -11.23 22.56
C LEU A 246 -8.55 -11.40 21.25
N ASN A 247 -9.85 -11.13 21.28
CA ASN A 247 -10.71 -11.25 20.10
C ASN A 247 -10.86 -9.90 19.39
N ILE A 248 -10.36 -9.84 18.15
CA ILE A 248 -10.41 -8.65 17.31
C ILE A 248 -11.31 -8.92 16.10
N LEU A 249 -12.33 -8.09 15.94
CA LEU A 249 -13.24 -8.07 14.79
C LEU A 249 -12.86 -6.94 13.84
N CYS A 250 -12.98 -7.16 12.52
CA CYS A 250 -12.97 -6.07 11.56
C CYS A 250 -14.06 -6.25 10.50
N ILE A 251 -14.84 -5.20 10.25
CA ILE A 251 -15.99 -5.23 9.34
C ILE A 251 -16.07 -3.95 8.52
N ASN A 252 -16.28 -4.09 7.21
CA ASN A 252 -16.82 -3.01 6.39
C ASN A 252 -18.33 -2.89 6.66
N CYS A 253 -18.72 -1.88 7.44
CA CYS A 253 -20.09 -1.73 7.95
C CYS A 253 -21.01 -0.93 7.00
N CYS A 254 -20.42 -0.20 6.05
CA CYS A 254 -21.13 0.61 5.05
C CYS A 254 -22.13 1.62 5.68
N GLY A 255 -21.81 2.13 6.88
CA GLY A 255 -22.62 3.06 7.67
C GLY A 255 -22.74 2.61 9.13
N LEU A 256 -21.86 3.10 10.00
CA LEU A 256 -21.79 2.64 11.40
C LEU A 256 -23.02 3.07 12.23
N LYS A 257 -23.44 4.34 12.09
CA LYS A 257 -24.53 4.93 12.87
C LYS A 257 -25.88 4.22 12.66
N SER A 258 -26.16 3.78 11.44
CA SER A 258 -27.38 2.99 11.18
C SER A 258 -27.24 1.58 11.70
N ARG A 259 -26.06 0.96 11.53
CA ARG A 259 -25.82 -0.44 11.89
C ARG A 259 -25.86 -0.72 13.39
N ILE A 260 -25.39 0.23 14.20
CA ILE A 260 -25.33 0.07 15.65
C ILE A 260 -26.71 -0.11 16.30
N ASN A 261 -27.76 0.37 15.64
CA ASN A 261 -29.14 0.24 16.12
C ASN A 261 -29.73 -1.16 15.88
N TYR A 262 -29.08 -2.02 15.10
CA TYR A 262 -29.49 -3.41 14.94
C TYR A 262 -28.99 -4.23 16.14
N PRO A 263 -29.86 -4.94 16.88
CA PRO A 263 -29.47 -5.74 18.03
C PRO A 263 -28.40 -6.78 17.69
N GLU A 264 -28.51 -7.44 16.54
CA GLU A 264 -27.58 -8.48 16.09
C GLU A 264 -26.18 -7.93 15.82
N PHE A 265 -26.11 -6.68 15.33
CA PHE A 265 -24.84 -6.00 15.11
C PHE A 265 -24.20 -5.63 16.45
N SER A 266 -24.98 -5.15 17.41
CA SER A 266 -24.49 -4.87 18.76
C SER A 266 -24.02 -6.14 19.47
N GLU A 267 -24.78 -7.25 19.39
CA GLU A 267 -24.37 -8.55 19.92
C GLU A 267 -23.06 -9.05 19.32
N LEU A 268 -22.85 -8.83 18.02
CA LEU A 268 -21.59 -9.15 17.36
C LEU A 268 -20.41 -8.35 17.94
N ILE A 269 -20.62 -7.07 18.26
CA ILE A 269 -19.62 -6.24 18.93
C ILE A 269 -19.35 -6.77 20.34
N TYR A 270 -20.40 -7.07 21.11
CA TYR A 270 -20.31 -7.56 22.49
C TYR A 270 -19.48 -8.85 22.64
N LYS A 271 -19.44 -9.69 21.59
CA LYS A 271 -18.63 -10.93 21.56
C LYS A 271 -17.12 -10.68 21.41
N ASN A 272 -16.71 -9.47 21.01
CA ASN A 272 -15.33 -9.15 20.69
C ASN A 272 -14.77 -8.08 21.64
N ASP A 273 -13.47 -8.14 21.89
CA ASP A 273 -12.77 -7.22 22.79
C ASP A 273 -12.46 -5.90 22.08
N ILE A 274 -12.07 -6.02 20.81
CA ILE A 274 -11.82 -4.90 19.89
C ILE A 274 -12.63 -5.14 18.61
N ALA A 275 -13.30 -4.11 18.11
CA ALA A 275 -14.00 -4.10 16.83
C ALA A 275 -13.53 -2.91 15.98
N CYS A 276 -13.09 -3.21 14.76
CA CYS A 276 -12.63 -2.24 13.79
C CYS A 276 -13.69 -2.10 12.70
N PHE A 277 -14.12 -0.87 12.40
CA PHE A 277 -15.11 -0.62 11.36
C PHE A 277 -14.52 0.24 10.26
N VAL A 278 -14.81 -0.14 9.02
CA VAL A 278 -14.48 0.64 7.83
C VAL A 278 -15.77 0.97 7.08
N GLU A 279 -15.71 2.03 6.25
CA GLU A 279 -16.89 2.71 5.71
C GLU A 279 -17.91 3.10 6.77
N THR A 280 -17.45 3.77 7.83
CA THR A 280 -18.33 4.23 8.91
C THR A 280 -19.36 5.24 8.39
N LYS A 281 -19.04 5.99 7.33
CA LYS A 281 -19.85 7.07 6.75
C LYS A 281 -20.31 8.06 7.81
N THR A 282 -19.37 8.48 8.65
CA THR A 282 -19.55 9.41 9.76
C THR A 282 -18.79 10.72 9.52
N ASP A 283 -19.17 11.76 10.28
CA ASP A 283 -18.44 13.02 10.38
C ASP A 283 -18.33 13.48 11.85
N ASP A 284 -17.70 14.63 12.12
CA ASP A 284 -17.38 15.07 13.49
C ASP A 284 -18.63 15.48 14.29
N LEU A 285 -19.80 15.55 13.64
CA LEU A 285 -21.08 15.81 14.28
C LEU A 285 -21.80 14.52 14.70
N ASP A 286 -21.33 13.35 14.26
CA ASP A 286 -21.91 12.08 14.68
C ASP A 286 -21.36 11.65 16.03
N ASP A 287 -22.28 11.46 16.97
CA ASP A 287 -22.02 10.81 18.25
C ASP A 287 -22.46 9.34 18.16
N ILE A 288 -21.54 8.43 18.45
CA ILE A 288 -21.75 6.97 18.39
C ILE A 288 -21.43 6.43 19.77
N ARG A 289 -22.41 5.78 20.39
CA ARG A 289 -22.28 5.23 21.74
C ARG A 289 -22.78 3.80 21.77
N LEU A 290 -22.03 2.95 22.47
CA LEU A 290 -22.45 1.60 22.85
C LEU A 290 -22.00 1.38 24.28
N LYS A 291 -22.91 0.93 25.15
CA LYS A 291 -22.62 0.74 26.57
C LYS A 291 -21.48 -0.27 26.75
N GLY A 292 -20.46 0.08 27.54
CA GLY A 292 -19.31 -0.78 27.82
C GLY A 292 -18.19 -0.69 26.77
N TYR A 293 -18.31 0.19 25.79
CA TYR A 293 -17.34 0.36 24.70
C TYR A 293 -16.98 1.83 24.46
N ASN A 294 -15.70 2.05 24.17
CA ASN A 294 -15.17 3.32 23.72
C ASN A 294 -15.03 3.33 22.20
N PHE A 295 -15.28 4.48 21.57
CA PHE A 295 -15.13 4.69 20.13
C PHE A 295 -14.08 5.74 19.83
N ILE A 296 -13.26 5.47 18.82
CA ILE A 296 -12.34 6.43 18.21
C ILE A 296 -12.63 6.48 16.72
N LEU A 297 -13.07 7.64 16.23
CA LEU A 297 -13.47 7.86 14.85
C LEU A 297 -12.38 8.62 14.10
N LYS A 298 -11.92 8.05 12.97
CA LYS A 298 -11.10 8.73 11.96
C LYS A 298 -12.00 9.04 10.76
N ASN A 299 -12.68 10.17 10.84
CA ASN A 299 -13.56 10.66 9.78
C ASN A 299 -12.77 11.17 8.58
N ARG A 300 -13.31 10.98 7.37
CA ARG A 300 -12.67 11.49 6.13
C ARG A 300 -12.78 13.01 5.99
N LYS A 301 -13.89 13.59 6.45
CA LYS A 301 -14.20 15.02 6.38
C LYS A 301 -14.73 15.46 7.74
N LYS A 302 -14.39 16.68 8.16
CA LYS A 302 -14.86 17.25 9.43
C LYS A 302 -16.38 17.35 9.49
N VAL A 303 -16.99 17.97 8.48
CA VAL A 303 -18.45 18.05 8.32
C VAL A 303 -18.77 17.89 6.85
N SER A 304 -19.78 17.08 6.51
CA SER A 304 -20.12 16.87 5.10
C SER A 304 -21.61 16.62 4.86
N ARG A 305 -22.14 17.20 3.77
CA ARG A 305 -23.51 16.92 3.31
C ARG A 305 -23.71 15.46 2.89
N ILE A 306 -22.67 14.82 2.38
CA ILE A 306 -22.65 13.41 2.01
C ILE A 306 -21.48 12.75 2.72
N LYS A 307 -21.79 11.86 3.67
CA LYS A 307 -20.81 11.13 4.47
C LYS A 307 -20.28 9.94 3.68
N SER A 308 -18.97 9.73 3.68
CA SER A 308 -18.31 8.67 2.91
C SER A 308 -16.99 8.23 3.52
N GLY A 309 -16.63 6.95 3.32
CA GLY A 309 -15.43 6.36 3.92
C GLY A 309 -15.48 6.37 5.44
N GLY A 310 -14.35 6.63 6.07
CA GLY A 310 -14.20 6.68 7.53
C GLY A 310 -13.80 5.34 8.13
N ILE A 311 -13.05 5.42 9.22
CA ILE A 311 -12.53 4.27 9.98
C ILE A 311 -12.89 4.50 11.46
N ALA A 312 -13.32 3.46 12.15
CA ALA A 312 -13.56 3.50 13.58
C ALA A 312 -12.85 2.34 14.29
N LEU A 313 -12.29 2.66 15.45
CA LEU A 313 -11.80 1.69 16.42
C LEU A 313 -12.77 1.70 17.61
N CYS A 314 -13.30 0.54 17.95
CA CYS A 314 -14.19 0.31 19.07
C CYS A 314 -13.56 -0.75 19.99
N PHE A 315 -13.57 -0.53 21.30
CA PHE A 315 -12.98 -1.48 22.26
C PHE A 315 -13.66 -1.39 23.62
N LYS A 316 -13.64 -2.49 24.37
CA LYS A 316 -14.25 -2.55 25.70
C LYS A 316 -13.63 -1.52 26.65
N GLU A 317 -14.45 -0.92 27.51
CA GLU A 317 -14.04 0.17 28.42
C GLU A 317 -12.82 -0.20 29.29
N HIS A 318 -12.75 -1.44 29.78
CA HIS A 318 -11.62 -1.89 30.61
C HIS A 318 -10.27 -1.98 29.87
N LEU A 319 -10.26 -1.89 28.54
CA LEU A 319 -9.03 -1.89 27.72
C LEU A 319 -8.50 -0.47 27.47
N HIS A 320 -9.18 0.56 27.96
CA HIS A 320 -8.87 1.97 27.67
C HIS A 320 -7.43 2.36 28.00
N GLU A 321 -6.92 1.96 29.15
CA GLU A 321 -5.55 2.27 29.58
C GLU A 321 -4.47 1.49 28.81
N ASN A 322 -4.89 0.50 28.01
CA ASN A 322 -3.99 -0.39 27.29
C ASN A 322 -4.07 -0.23 25.77
N ILE A 323 -4.93 0.67 25.29
CA ILE A 323 -5.08 0.99 23.86
C ILE A 323 -4.71 2.46 23.66
N GLU A 324 -3.68 2.71 22.86
CA GLU A 324 -3.21 4.05 22.52
C GLU A 324 -3.31 4.27 21.01
N VAL A 325 -3.96 5.34 20.57
CA VAL A 325 -4.02 5.67 19.14
C VAL A 325 -2.80 6.47 18.72
N ILE A 326 -2.09 5.96 17.71
CA ILE A 326 -0.94 6.63 17.12
C ILE A 326 -1.46 7.58 16.05
N LYS A 327 -1.29 8.88 16.29
CA LYS A 327 -1.74 9.92 15.36
C LYS A 327 -0.79 10.00 14.17
N THR A 328 -1.33 9.78 12.98
CA THR A 328 -0.61 9.90 11.71
C THR A 328 -1.47 10.61 10.67
N ASP A 329 -0.80 11.22 9.68
CA ASP A 329 -1.44 12.00 8.62
C ASP A 329 -2.06 11.12 7.52
N CYS A 330 -1.70 9.84 7.41
CA CYS A 330 -2.28 8.96 6.40
C CYS A 330 -3.78 8.78 6.62
N LYS A 331 -4.56 9.12 5.59
CA LYS A 331 -6.03 9.03 5.58
C LYS A 331 -6.56 7.61 5.39
N PHE A 332 -5.70 6.65 5.03
CA PHE A 332 -6.09 5.28 4.68
C PHE A 332 -5.93 4.29 5.83
N VAL A 333 -5.25 4.67 6.91
CA VAL A 333 -4.98 3.81 8.05
C VAL A 333 -5.23 4.56 9.37
N LEU A 334 -5.81 3.86 10.34
CA LEU A 334 -5.86 4.25 11.74
C LEU A 334 -4.96 3.30 12.52
N TRP A 335 -3.92 3.84 13.16
CA TRP A 335 -2.98 3.05 13.95
C TRP A 335 -3.36 3.06 15.43
N CYS A 336 -3.33 1.88 16.06
CA CYS A 336 -3.38 1.77 17.51
C CYS A 336 -2.32 0.81 18.04
N LYS A 337 -1.78 1.14 19.20
CA LYS A 337 -0.89 0.31 20.01
C LYS A 337 -1.73 -0.39 21.08
N ILE A 338 -1.62 -1.71 21.12
CA ILE A 338 -2.17 -2.56 22.17
C ILE A 338 -1.00 -2.93 23.09
N SER A 339 -1.13 -2.59 24.37
CA SER A 339 -0.08 -2.75 25.36
C SER A 339 0.33 -4.21 25.56
N LYS A 340 1.63 -4.42 25.78
CA LYS A 340 2.24 -5.69 26.22
C LYS A 340 1.59 -6.34 27.43
N ILE A 341 0.89 -5.56 28.25
CA ILE A 341 0.12 -6.04 29.40
C ILE A 341 -0.98 -7.01 28.92
N ILE A 342 -1.61 -6.73 27.78
CA ILE A 342 -2.63 -7.59 27.17
C ILE A 342 -1.96 -8.69 26.33
N CYS A 343 -0.89 -8.34 25.59
CA CYS A 343 -0.33 -9.20 24.53
C CYS A 343 0.89 -10.03 24.96
N SER A 344 0.93 -10.53 26.20
CA SER A 344 1.98 -11.46 26.67
C SER A 344 3.43 -10.97 26.44
N ASN A 345 3.75 -9.77 26.93
CA ASN A 345 5.09 -9.13 26.98
C ASN A 345 5.59 -8.36 25.75
N GLN A 346 4.78 -8.19 24.69
CA GLN A 346 5.15 -7.31 23.57
C GLN A 346 4.01 -6.37 23.19
N ASP A 347 4.35 -5.11 22.88
CA ASP A 347 3.39 -4.17 22.32
C ASP A 347 3.03 -4.61 20.90
N VAL A 348 1.73 -4.59 20.59
CA VAL A 348 1.20 -4.95 19.28
C VAL A 348 0.67 -3.70 18.60
N ILE A 349 1.18 -3.40 17.40
CA ILE A 349 0.69 -2.30 16.58
C ILE A 349 -0.32 -2.85 15.57
N LEU A 350 -1.52 -2.27 15.55
CA LEU A 350 -2.59 -2.63 14.65
C LEU A 350 -2.91 -1.45 13.73
N GLY A 351 -2.74 -1.65 12.42
CA GLY A 351 -3.15 -0.72 11.37
C GLY A 351 -4.51 -1.11 10.80
N ILE A 352 -5.53 -0.31 11.08
CA ILE A 352 -6.89 -0.50 10.55
C ILE A 352 -6.99 0.23 9.22
N ILE A 353 -7.13 -0.51 8.12
CA ILE A 353 -7.01 0.01 6.76
C ILE A 353 -8.37 0.14 6.07
N TYR A 354 -8.57 1.26 5.39
CA TYR A 354 -9.61 1.41 4.38
C TYR A 354 -9.06 2.10 3.14
N ILE A 355 -8.87 1.34 2.07
CA ILE A 355 -8.50 1.85 0.74
C ILE A 355 -9.77 1.91 -0.11
N PRO A 356 -10.16 3.07 -0.66
CA PRO A 356 -11.34 3.18 -1.51
C PRO A 356 -11.19 2.36 -2.81
N PRO A 357 -12.26 1.79 -3.36
CA PRO A 357 -12.17 0.99 -4.60
C PRO A 357 -11.58 1.79 -5.77
N GLU A 358 -10.82 1.10 -6.63
CA GLU A 358 -10.02 1.69 -7.74
C GLU A 358 -10.81 2.65 -8.64
N TYR A 359 -12.08 2.32 -8.90
CA TYR A 359 -12.96 3.05 -9.82
C TYR A 359 -13.64 4.27 -9.19
N THR A 360 -13.48 4.49 -7.89
CA THR A 360 -14.04 5.65 -7.20
C THR A 360 -13.16 6.89 -7.38
N SER A 361 -13.75 8.08 -7.29
CA SER A 361 -12.99 9.35 -7.29
C SER A 361 -12.08 9.52 -6.06
N TYR A 362 -12.17 8.60 -5.10
CA TYR A 362 -11.41 8.62 -3.86
C TYR A 362 -10.22 7.66 -3.88
N SER A 363 -10.05 6.89 -4.95
CA SER A 363 -8.91 5.99 -5.10
C SER A 363 -7.63 6.81 -5.22
N SER A 364 -6.58 6.35 -4.54
CA SER A 364 -5.23 6.89 -4.70
C SER A 364 -4.32 5.76 -5.12
N SER A 365 -3.58 5.97 -6.21
CA SER A 365 -2.56 5.02 -6.65
C SER A 365 -1.39 4.88 -5.68
N SER A 366 -1.20 5.87 -4.79
CA SER A 366 -0.17 5.90 -3.75
C SER A 366 -0.68 5.46 -2.37
N ALA A 367 -1.93 4.98 -2.25
CA ALA A 367 -2.50 4.64 -0.95
C ALA A 367 -1.62 3.64 -0.17
N LEU A 368 -1.17 2.58 -0.85
CA LEU A 368 -0.27 1.60 -0.26
C LEU A 368 1.15 2.14 -0.03
N ASP A 369 1.64 3.08 -0.85
CA ASP A 369 2.93 3.73 -0.62
C ASP A 369 2.89 4.61 0.65
N GLU A 370 1.79 5.34 0.88
CA GLU A 370 1.58 6.16 2.08
C GLU A 370 1.52 5.27 3.34
N ILE A 371 0.79 4.15 3.27
CA ILE A 371 0.74 3.15 4.34
C ILE A 371 2.12 2.50 4.55
N GLU A 372 2.84 2.18 3.48
CA GLU A 372 4.19 1.59 3.54
C GLU A 372 5.17 2.51 4.28
N ASN A 373 5.14 3.82 4.00
CA ASN A 373 6.03 4.76 4.68
C ASN A 373 5.78 4.81 6.21
N GLU A 374 4.52 4.82 6.64
CA GLU A 374 4.19 4.79 8.08
C GLU A 374 4.53 3.43 8.72
N TYR A 375 4.31 2.34 7.99
CA TYR A 375 4.71 1.01 8.41
C TYR A 375 6.22 0.92 8.63
N LEU A 376 7.04 1.51 7.75
CA LEU A 376 8.50 1.48 7.89
C LEU A 376 8.98 2.19 9.16
N ASP A 377 8.36 3.30 9.52
CA ASP A 377 8.65 3.99 10.78
C ASP A 377 8.24 3.12 11.99
N LEU A 378 7.03 2.56 11.97
CA LEU A 378 6.51 1.75 13.09
C LEU A 378 7.24 0.41 13.25
N SER A 379 7.53 -0.29 12.17
CA SER A 379 8.27 -1.56 12.18
C SER A 379 9.72 -1.41 12.63
N SER A 380 10.28 -0.19 12.60
CA SER A 380 11.60 0.10 13.19
C SER A 380 11.56 0.21 14.72
N LYS A 381 10.39 0.52 15.29
CA LYS A 381 10.18 0.77 16.73
C LYS A 381 9.53 -0.41 17.44
N PHE A 382 8.70 -1.17 16.72
CA PHE A 382 7.88 -2.25 17.26
C PHE A 382 8.08 -3.54 16.47
N GLU A 383 8.24 -4.66 17.17
CA GLU A 383 8.47 -5.96 16.54
C GLU A 383 7.19 -6.54 15.91
N LYS A 384 6.02 -6.29 16.52
CA LYS A 384 4.74 -6.86 16.10
C LYS A 384 3.83 -5.80 15.51
N VAL A 385 3.78 -5.75 14.17
CA VAL A 385 2.91 -4.85 13.42
C VAL A 385 1.98 -5.67 12.52
N PHE A 386 0.68 -5.47 12.69
CA PHE A 386 -0.36 -6.16 11.92
C PHE A 386 -1.24 -5.18 11.18
N PHE A 387 -1.85 -5.67 10.11
CA PHE A 387 -2.85 -4.94 9.35
C PHE A 387 -4.17 -5.69 9.33
N ILE A 388 -5.26 -4.94 9.44
CA ILE A 388 -6.61 -5.46 9.30
C ILE A 388 -7.47 -4.42 8.59
N GLY A 389 -8.46 -4.81 7.80
CA GLY A 389 -9.30 -3.85 7.12
C GLY A 389 -9.71 -4.25 5.72
N ASP A 390 -10.22 -3.27 4.99
CA ASP A 390 -10.63 -3.39 3.60
C ASP A 390 -9.63 -2.68 2.70
N PHE A 391 -8.78 -3.48 2.07
CA PHE A 391 -7.76 -3.01 1.13
C PHE A 391 -8.34 -2.77 -0.27
N ASN A 392 -9.57 -3.20 -0.57
CA ASN A 392 -10.12 -3.28 -1.92
C ASN A 392 -9.14 -3.92 -2.94
N ALA A 393 -8.31 -4.86 -2.47
CA ALA A 393 -7.21 -5.47 -3.20
C ALA A 393 -7.51 -6.95 -3.47
N ARG A 394 -7.83 -7.27 -4.72
CA ARG A 394 -8.11 -8.64 -5.19
C ARG A 394 -6.79 -9.27 -5.59
N THR A 395 -6.32 -10.25 -4.82
CA THR A 395 -4.96 -10.83 -4.97
C THR A 395 -4.97 -12.21 -5.64
N ALA A 396 -6.13 -12.71 -6.05
CA ALA A 396 -6.30 -14.07 -6.55
C ALA A 396 -5.60 -15.11 -5.63
N GLU A 397 -4.92 -16.09 -6.24
CA GLU A 397 -4.07 -17.07 -5.55
C GLU A 397 -2.57 -16.70 -5.58
N ASP A 398 -2.22 -15.49 -6.02
CA ASP A 398 -0.82 -15.11 -6.21
C ASP A 398 -0.08 -15.12 -4.87
N ARG A 399 1.21 -15.49 -4.93
CA ARG A 399 2.10 -15.53 -3.78
C ARG A 399 2.42 -14.11 -3.32
N ASP A 400 2.35 -13.91 -2.03
CA ASP A 400 2.72 -12.71 -1.26
C ASP A 400 4.13 -12.79 -0.66
N PHE A 401 4.83 -13.90 -0.90
CA PHE A 401 6.22 -14.11 -0.51
C PHE A 401 7.10 -14.38 -1.73
N ILE A 402 8.41 -14.22 -1.56
CA ILE A 402 9.41 -14.54 -2.58
C ILE A 402 9.82 -16.00 -2.40
N TYR A 403 9.76 -16.77 -3.48
CA TYR A 403 10.25 -18.14 -3.53
C TYR A 403 11.49 -18.16 -4.42
N VAL A 404 12.64 -18.49 -3.84
CA VAL A 404 13.87 -18.69 -4.59
C VAL A 404 14.07 -20.19 -4.71
N ASN A 405 14.06 -20.70 -5.95
CA ASN A 405 14.31 -22.11 -6.21
C ASN A 405 15.81 -22.39 -6.03
N GLU A 406 16.16 -23.51 -5.39
CA GLU A 406 17.57 -23.91 -5.17
C GLU A 406 18.35 -24.06 -6.48
N ASN A 407 17.66 -24.28 -7.61
CA ASN A 407 18.25 -24.43 -8.94
C ASN A 407 18.42 -23.12 -9.73
N GLU A 408 17.89 -21.98 -9.24
CA GLU A 408 18.05 -20.65 -9.84
C GLU A 408 19.05 -19.78 -9.05
N ILE A 409 19.96 -20.42 -8.32
CA ILE A 409 21.11 -19.74 -7.71
C ILE A 409 22.07 -19.38 -8.85
N CYS A 410 21.85 -18.21 -9.47
CA CYS A 410 22.93 -17.55 -10.18
C CYS A 410 24.04 -17.31 -9.14
N THR A 411 25.21 -17.88 -9.40
CA THR A 411 26.44 -17.68 -8.64
C THR A 411 26.81 -16.20 -8.61
N TYR A 412 26.26 -15.47 -7.65
CA TYR A 412 26.69 -14.11 -7.32
C TYR A 412 26.59 -13.94 -5.81
N ASP A 413 27.76 -13.99 -5.19
CA ASP A 413 28.11 -13.74 -3.79
C ASP A 413 27.38 -14.54 -2.70
N GLU A 414 28.22 -15.12 -1.83
CA GLU A 414 27.87 -15.81 -0.60
C GLU A 414 27.00 -14.93 0.32
N GLY A 415 25.69 -15.02 0.13
CA GLY A 415 24.69 -14.37 0.97
C GLY A 415 23.45 -15.23 1.04
N VAL A 416 23.28 -15.93 2.16
CA VAL A 416 22.13 -16.80 2.44
C VAL A 416 20.84 -16.05 2.12
N THR A 417 20.12 -16.52 1.10
CA THR A 417 18.80 -16.02 0.73
C THR A 417 17.84 -16.36 1.86
N VAL A 418 17.25 -15.34 2.51
CA VAL A 418 16.18 -15.56 3.49
C VAL A 418 15.02 -16.21 2.76
N ASN A 419 14.88 -17.52 2.91
CA ASN A 419 13.78 -18.25 2.34
C ASN A 419 12.55 -17.95 3.21
N MET A 420 11.72 -16.97 2.83
CA MET A 420 10.45 -16.62 3.51
C MET A 420 9.54 -17.85 3.71
N VAL A 421 9.76 -18.88 2.92
CA VAL A 421 9.12 -20.19 3.05
C VAL A 421 9.47 -20.88 4.37
N CYS A 422 10.70 -20.74 4.87
CA CYS A 422 11.11 -21.30 6.16
C CYS A 422 10.31 -20.68 7.31
N GLU A 423 10.11 -19.36 7.31
CA GLU A 423 9.28 -18.68 8.32
C GLU A 423 7.82 -19.17 8.29
N LEU A 424 7.24 -19.36 7.11
CA LEU A 424 5.90 -19.96 6.99
C LEU A 424 5.86 -21.37 7.56
N ASN A 425 6.87 -22.20 7.29
CA ASN A 425 6.94 -23.56 7.81
C ASN A 425 7.12 -23.57 9.34
N GLU A 426 7.99 -22.72 9.90
CA GLU A 426 8.20 -22.57 11.35
C GLU A 426 6.92 -22.17 12.07
N LYS A 427 6.08 -21.33 11.44
CA LYS A 427 4.78 -20.91 11.97
C LYS A 427 3.64 -21.89 11.67
N ASN A 428 3.92 -23.05 11.08
CA ASN A 428 2.92 -24.03 10.63
C ASN A 428 1.84 -23.43 9.72
N LEU A 429 2.19 -22.42 8.92
CA LEU A 429 1.27 -21.74 8.00
C LEU A 429 1.35 -22.37 6.60
N THR A 430 0.18 -22.54 5.97
CA THR A 430 0.12 -23.08 4.61
C THR A 430 0.68 -22.08 3.60
N ARG A 431 1.58 -22.54 2.72
CA ARG A 431 2.19 -21.69 1.67
C ARG A 431 1.14 -21.16 0.69
N LYS A 432 0.21 -22.03 0.28
CA LYS A 432 -0.89 -21.69 -0.64
C LYS A 432 -2.06 -21.08 0.14
N ARG A 433 -2.55 -19.93 -0.34
CA ARG A 433 -3.81 -19.34 0.13
C ARG A 433 -4.97 -20.01 -0.59
N ASN A 434 -5.99 -20.44 0.15
CA ASN A 434 -7.27 -20.81 -0.44
C ASN A 434 -8.13 -19.55 -0.59
N ASN A 435 -8.30 -19.07 -1.82
CA ASN A 435 -9.10 -17.88 -2.12
C ASN A 435 -10.11 -18.20 -3.21
N LYS A 436 -11.40 -17.95 -2.96
CA LYS A 436 -12.48 -18.16 -3.95
C LYS A 436 -12.41 -17.15 -5.10
N ASP A 437 -12.05 -15.91 -4.77
CA ASP A 437 -11.84 -14.86 -5.76
C ASP A 437 -10.55 -15.13 -6.55
N LYS A 438 -10.68 -15.48 -7.83
CA LYS A 438 -9.56 -15.74 -8.74
C LYS A 438 -9.15 -14.51 -9.56
N CYS A 439 -9.86 -13.39 -9.43
CA CYS A 439 -9.53 -12.18 -10.16
C CYS A 439 -8.44 -11.39 -9.43
N LYS A 440 -7.69 -10.62 -10.21
CA LYS A 440 -6.65 -9.73 -9.70
C LYS A 440 -6.88 -8.30 -10.18
N ASN A 441 -6.70 -7.33 -9.29
CA ASN A 441 -6.75 -5.90 -9.63
C ASN A 441 -5.40 -5.20 -9.38
N ARG A 442 -5.31 -3.90 -9.67
CA ARG A 442 -4.08 -3.11 -9.53
C ARG A 442 -3.64 -3.05 -8.06
N PHE A 443 -4.56 -2.78 -7.13
CA PHE A 443 -4.29 -2.78 -5.70
C PHE A 443 -3.87 -4.15 -5.19
N GLY A 444 -4.40 -5.23 -5.78
CA GLY A 444 -3.95 -6.59 -5.54
C GLY A 444 -2.47 -6.78 -5.86
N ASN A 445 -2.02 -6.35 -7.04
CA ASN A 445 -0.59 -6.41 -7.39
C ASN A 445 0.26 -5.55 -6.44
N GLN A 446 -0.17 -4.34 -6.13
CA GLN A 446 0.54 -3.46 -5.19
C GLN A 446 0.63 -4.05 -3.79
N LEU A 447 -0.44 -4.70 -3.30
CA LEU A 447 -0.46 -5.34 -1.99
C LEU A 447 0.51 -6.54 -1.95
N LEU A 448 0.56 -7.33 -3.02
CA LEU A 448 1.53 -8.44 -3.12
C LEU A 448 2.97 -7.94 -3.13
N ASP A 449 3.25 -6.83 -3.83
CA ASP A 449 4.58 -6.21 -3.82
C ASP A 449 4.94 -5.62 -2.45
N PHE A 450 3.97 -5.00 -1.78
CA PHE A 450 4.11 -4.51 -0.40
C PHE A 450 4.44 -5.66 0.56
N CYS A 451 3.72 -6.78 0.47
CA CYS A 451 3.96 -7.97 1.27
C CYS A 451 5.36 -8.56 1.04
N LYS A 452 5.73 -8.80 -0.23
CA LYS A 452 7.05 -9.31 -0.61
C LYS A 452 8.19 -8.37 -0.22
N GLY A 453 7.96 -7.07 -0.29
CA GLY A 453 8.96 -6.05 0.04
C GLY A 453 9.25 -5.96 1.53
N ASN A 454 8.27 -6.31 2.38
CA ASN A 454 8.30 -6.08 3.82
C ASN A 454 8.19 -7.36 4.66
N ASN A 455 8.27 -8.54 4.02
CA ASN A 455 8.13 -9.85 4.65
C ASN A 455 6.82 -9.99 5.45
N LEU A 456 5.71 -9.54 4.85
CA LEU A 456 4.38 -9.65 5.42
C LEU A 456 3.60 -10.77 4.73
N PHE A 457 2.77 -11.47 5.50
CA PHE A 457 1.97 -12.58 5.00
C PHE A 457 0.47 -12.29 5.16
N ILE A 458 -0.29 -12.52 4.10
CA ILE A 458 -1.75 -12.44 4.09
C ILE A 458 -2.32 -13.66 4.81
N MET A 459 -2.99 -13.46 5.94
CA MET A 459 -3.54 -14.58 6.73
C MET A 459 -4.79 -15.20 6.12
N ASN A 460 -5.61 -14.41 5.41
CA ASN A 460 -6.83 -14.86 4.75
C ASN A 460 -6.55 -16.03 3.79
N GLY A 461 -7.27 -17.13 3.99
CA GLY A 461 -7.13 -18.35 3.19
C GLY A 461 -5.99 -19.27 3.64
N ARG A 462 -5.29 -18.96 4.75
CA ARG A 462 -4.23 -19.82 5.33
C ARG A 462 -4.62 -20.48 6.64
N THR A 463 -5.65 -19.97 7.32
CA THR A 463 -6.06 -20.46 8.63
C THR A 463 -7.18 -21.48 8.52
N THR A 464 -7.27 -22.39 9.49
CA THR A 464 -8.19 -23.55 9.45
C THR A 464 -9.67 -23.16 9.42
N LYS A 465 -10.03 -21.96 9.88
CA LYS A 465 -11.41 -21.42 9.87
C LYS A 465 -11.83 -20.79 8.53
N ASP A 466 -10.87 -20.50 7.64
CA ASP A 466 -11.16 -19.99 6.29
C ASP A 466 -11.55 -21.12 5.32
N ARG A 467 -11.48 -22.39 5.76
CA ARG A 467 -11.70 -23.58 4.92
C ARG A 467 -13.15 -23.82 4.50
N GLU A 468 -14.10 -22.98 4.92
CA GLU A 468 -15.52 -23.06 4.52
C GLU A 468 -15.88 -22.16 3.31
N ASP A 469 -14.93 -21.81 2.43
CA ASP A 469 -15.20 -21.15 1.14
C ASP A 469 -15.99 -19.81 1.22
N LYS A 470 -15.77 -19.01 2.28
CA LYS A 470 -16.51 -17.76 2.51
C LYS A 470 -15.80 -16.54 1.91
N GLU A 471 -16.52 -15.77 1.10
CA GLU A 471 -16.09 -14.44 0.65
C GLU A 471 -16.31 -13.41 1.77
N THR A 472 -15.42 -12.42 1.86
CA THR A 472 -15.57 -11.29 2.79
C THR A 472 -16.49 -10.19 2.25
N HIS A 473 -16.88 -10.30 0.98
CA HIS A 473 -17.85 -9.45 0.30
C HIS A 473 -18.62 -10.28 -0.71
N ASP A 474 -19.92 -10.44 -0.49
CA ASP A 474 -20.82 -10.99 -1.51
C ASP A 474 -21.25 -9.81 -2.39
N GLY A 475 -20.71 -9.76 -3.60
CA GLY A 475 -21.21 -8.83 -4.59
C GLY A 475 -22.63 -9.28 -4.93
N ILE A 476 -23.64 -8.44 -4.68
CA ILE A 476 -24.90 -8.57 -5.42
C ILE A 476 -24.48 -8.46 -6.89
N ASP A 477 -24.44 -9.60 -7.58
CA ASP A 477 -24.12 -9.70 -9.00
C ASP A 477 -25.25 -9.02 -9.78
N ASN A 478 -25.21 -7.68 -9.78
CA ASN A 478 -25.94 -6.88 -10.73
C ASN A 478 -25.20 -7.04 -12.05
N GLY A 479 -25.49 -8.16 -12.73
CA GLY A 479 -24.96 -8.48 -14.04
C GLY A 479 -24.94 -7.24 -14.92
N LYS A 480 -23.74 -6.90 -15.42
CA LYS A 480 -23.52 -5.80 -16.39
C LYS A 480 -24.32 -4.52 -16.08
N ASP A 481 -24.17 -3.96 -14.88
CA ASP A 481 -24.52 -2.58 -14.48
C ASP A 481 -25.45 -1.78 -15.42
N GLU A 482 -26.69 -2.25 -15.54
CA GLU A 482 -27.83 -1.45 -15.99
C GLU A 482 -28.54 -0.91 -14.75
N LYS A 483 -28.19 0.31 -14.32
CA LYS A 483 -28.87 0.94 -13.19
C LYS A 483 -30.23 1.48 -13.63
N ILE A 484 -31.31 1.03 -13.00
CA ILE A 484 -32.65 1.57 -13.20
C ILE A 484 -32.63 3.07 -12.89
N LYS A 485 -33.29 3.89 -13.72
CA LYS A 485 -33.40 5.34 -13.44
C LYS A 485 -34.17 5.56 -12.13
N LYS A 486 -33.90 6.69 -11.47
CA LYS A 486 -34.57 7.05 -10.20
C LYS A 486 -36.08 7.06 -10.38
N TRP A 487 -36.79 6.67 -9.33
CA TRP A 487 -38.24 6.76 -9.23
C TRP A 487 -38.74 8.15 -9.62
N ASP A 488 -39.77 8.17 -10.47
CA ASP A 488 -40.46 9.36 -10.93
C ASP A 488 -41.94 9.25 -10.56
N PRO A 489 -42.42 10.03 -9.57
CA PRO A 489 -43.81 9.97 -9.11
C PRO A 489 -44.84 10.20 -10.23
N SER A 490 -44.48 10.92 -11.29
CA SER A 490 -45.38 11.17 -12.43
C SER A 490 -45.64 9.92 -13.27
N LYS A 491 -44.82 8.87 -13.11
CA LYS A 491 -44.92 7.59 -13.83
C LYS A 491 -45.44 6.44 -12.96
N SER A 492 -46.02 6.75 -11.81
CA SER A 492 -46.53 5.73 -10.88
C SER A 492 -47.63 4.85 -11.51
N LEU A 493 -48.53 5.44 -12.29
CA LEU A 493 -49.60 4.72 -13.01
C LEU A 493 -49.00 3.78 -14.06
N LEU A 494 -48.05 4.27 -14.86
CA LEU A 494 -47.34 3.46 -15.85
C LEU A 494 -46.54 2.33 -15.20
N PHE A 495 -46.02 2.54 -13.98
CA PHE A 495 -45.36 1.47 -13.22
C PHE A 495 -46.35 0.38 -12.82
N GLN A 496 -47.53 0.76 -12.32
CA GLN A 496 -48.60 -0.18 -11.95
C GLN A 496 -49.07 -1.00 -13.15
N GLU A 497 -49.21 -0.38 -14.32
CA GLU A 497 -49.57 -1.09 -15.57
C GLU A 497 -48.50 -2.07 -16.03
N ASN A 498 -47.22 -1.82 -15.71
CA ASN A 498 -46.10 -2.68 -16.07
C ASN A 498 -45.82 -3.79 -15.05
N ILE A 499 -46.52 -3.81 -13.90
CA ILE A 499 -46.43 -4.91 -12.93
C ILE A 499 -47.09 -6.14 -13.53
N ASP A 500 -46.36 -7.25 -13.55
CA ASP A 500 -46.88 -8.53 -14.01
C ASP A 500 -47.83 -9.11 -12.94
N THR A 501 -49.09 -8.72 -13.03
CA THR A 501 -50.16 -9.15 -12.11
C THR A 501 -50.46 -10.65 -12.21
N GLU A 502 -50.20 -11.26 -13.37
CA GLU A 502 -50.39 -12.69 -13.58
C GLU A 502 -49.33 -13.50 -12.84
N MET A 503 -48.07 -13.08 -12.94
CA MET A 503 -46.96 -13.68 -12.19
C MET A 503 -47.13 -13.51 -10.67
N ILE A 504 -47.62 -12.35 -10.20
CA ILE A 504 -47.95 -12.15 -8.79
C ILE A 504 -49.08 -13.10 -8.35
N ALA A 505 -50.12 -13.28 -9.16
CA ALA A 505 -51.21 -14.21 -8.83
C ALA A 505 -50.73 -15.68 -8.76
N ILE A 506 -49.81 -16.09 -9.64
CA ILE A 506 -49.17 -17.41 -9.58
C ILE A 506 -48.36 -17.57 -8.29
N LEU A 507 -47.59 -16.56 -7.90
CA LEU A 507 -46.81 -16.58 -6.65
C LEU A 507 -47.70 -16.59 -5.41
N THR A 508 -48.81 -15.84 -5.41
CA THR A 508 -49.79 -15.87 -4.32
C THR A 508 -50.38 -17.27 -4.17
N LYS A 509 -50.69 -17.94 -5.29
CA LYS A 509 -51.14 -19.33 -5.28
C LYS A 509 -50.06 -20.31 -4.82
N GLU A 510 -48.80 -20.13 -5.24
CA GLU A 510 -47.66 -20.93 -4.73
C GLU A 510 -47.49 -20.80 -3.21
N ILE A 511 -47.76 -19.61 -2.65
CA ILE A 511 -47.73 -19.34 -1.21
C ILE A 511 -48.91 -20.01 -0.48
N GLU A 512 -50.10 -20.03 -1.10
CA GLU A 512 -51.29 -20.65 -0.52
C GLU A 512 -51.23 -22.20 -0.55
N ASP A 513 -50.61 -22.78 -1.58
CA ASP A 513 -50.52 -24.24 -1.76
C ASP A 513 -49.38 -24.89 -0.93
N THR A 514 -48.44 -24.12 -0.39
CA THR A 514 -47.26 -24.68 0.33
C THR A 514 -47.53 -24.91 1.82
N LYS A 515 -48.00 -26.12 2.16
CA LYS A 515 -48.17 -26.55 3.56
C LYS A 515 -46.86 -26.73 4.36
N ASN A 516 -45.70 -26.73 3.71
CA ASN A 516 -44.38 -26.83 4.33
C ASN A 516 -43.39 -25.85 3.67
N LEU A 517 -43.36 -24.61 4.15
CA LEU A 517 -42.45 -23.57 3.67
C LEU A 517 -41.05 -23.75 4.27
N THR A 518 -40.07 -24.08 3.42
CA THR A 518 -38.65 -24.07 3.82
C THR A 518 -38.03 -22.69 3.56
N GLN A 519 -36.94 -22.36 4.26
CA GLN A 519 -36.20 -21.10 4.05
C GLN A 519 -35.73 -20.93 2.58
N LEU A 520 -35.39 -22.03 1.90
CA LEU A 520 -35.01 -22.01 0.49
C LEU A 520 -36.20 -21.65 -0.42
N SER A 521 -37.38 -22.18 -0.12
CA SER A 521 -38.62 -21.85 -0.84
C SER A 521 -38.97 -20.36 -0.68
N ILE A 522 -38.85 -19.82 0.54
CA ILE A 522 -39.09 -18.41 0.83
C ILE A 522 -38.10 -17.52 0.06
N ASN A 523 -36.80 -17.83 0.12
CA ASN A 523 -35.78 -17.06 -0.59
C ASN A 523 -36.00 -17.08 -2.11
N SER A 524 -36.39 -18.23 -2.67
CA SER A 524 -36.73 -18.37 -4.09
C SER A 524 -37.92 -17.48 -4.46
N MET A 525 -38.98 -17.48 -3.66
CA MET A 525 -40.16 -16.64 -3.90
C MET A 525 -39.84 -15.14 -3.78
N VAL A 526 -39.10 -14.72 -2.75
CA VAL A 526 -38.66 -13.33 -2.59
C VAL A 526 -37.83 -12.88 -3.79
N HIS A 527 -36.95 -13.76 -4.30
CA HIS A 527 -36.15 -13.47 -5.49
C HIS A 527 -37.02 -13.34 -6.75
N LYS A 528 -38.02 -14.21 -6.94
CA LYS A 528 -38.99 -14.11 -8.05
C LYS A 528 -39.74 -12.77 -7.99
N ILE A 529 -40.32 -12.41 -6.83
CA ILE A 529 -41.03 -11.13 -6.64
C ILE A 529 -40.10 -9.94 -6.93
N GLY A 530 -38.89 -9.98 -6.36
CA GLY A 530 -37.88 -8.95 -6.57
C GLY A 530 -37.56 -8.73 -8.04
N ASN A 531 -37.35 -9.81 -8.80
CA ASN A 531 -37.07 -9.72 -10.23
C ASN A 531 -38.25 -9.18 -11.05
N SER A 532 -39.48 -9.60 -10.73
CA SER A 532 -40.68 -9.08 -11.39
C SER A 532 -40.80 -7.56 -11.22
N LEU A 533 -40.68 -7.07 -9.98
CA LEU A 533 -40.71 -5.64 -9.69
C LEU A 533 -39.55 -4.87 -10.34
N LEU A 534 -38.35 -5.46 -10.38
CA LEU A 534 -37.21 -4.86 -11.05
C LEU A 534 -37.43 -4.75 -12.56
N ASP A 535 -38.03 -5.76 -13.20
CA ASP A 535 -38.29 -5.73 -14.63
C ASP A 535 -39.41 -4.75 -15.00
N SER A 536 -40.46 -4.66 -14.19
CA SER A 536 -41.47 -3.59 -14.30
C SER A 536 -40.85 -2.20 -14.16
N ALA A 537 -39.87 -2.05 -13.25
CA ALA A 537 -39.18 -0.80 -13.05
C ALA A 537 -38.22 -0.47 -14.21
N LYS A 538 -37.54 -1.47 -14.79
CA LYS A 538 -36.74 -1.30 -16.02
C LYS A 538 -37.61 -0.86 -17.19
N LYS A 539 -38.79 -1.46 -17.39
CA LYS A 539 -39.75 -1.09 -18.44
C LYS A 539 -40.24 0.36 -18.25
N THR A 540 -40.57 0.74 -17.03
CA THR A 540 -41.19 2.05 -16.72
C THR A 540 -40.19 3.20 -16.72
N PHE A 541 -39.07 3.03 -16.04
CA PHE A 541 -38.10 4.10 -15.82
C PHE A 541 -36.94 4.05 -16.82
N GLY A 542 -36.76 2.93 -17.52
CA GLY A 542 -35.61 2.66 -18.36
C GLY A 542 -34.34 2.41 -17.55
N THR A 543 -33.30 1.93 -18.23
CA THR A 543 -31.98 1.72 -17.63
C THR A 543 -31.00 2.81 -18.07
N LYS A 544 -30.00 3.10 -17.22
CA LYS A 544 -28.80 3.83 -17.59
C LYS A 544 -27.70 2.81 -17.84
N LYS A 545 -27.18 2.77 -19.07
CA LYS A 545 -25.90 2.11 -19.34
C LYS A 545 -24.81 2.91 -18.66
N THR A 546 -24.11 2.26 -17.74
CA THR A 546 -22.88 2.80 -17.17
C THR A 546 -21.84 2.74 -18.28
N VAL A 547 -21.57 3.87 -18.95
CA VAL A 547 -20.47 3.93 -19.92
C VAL A 547 -19.22 3.56 -19.14
N SER A 548 -18.62 2.42 -19.48
CA SER A 548 -17.36 2.02 -18.86
C SER A 548 -16.34 3.11 -19.18
N LYS A 549 -15.72 3.66 -18.14
CA LYS A 549 -14.63 4.65 -18.27
C LYS A 549 -13.45 4.13 -19.11
N ALA A 550 -13.41 2.84 -19.48
CA ALA A 550 -12.51 2.30 -20.48
C ALA A 550 -12.56 3.06 -21.82
N SER A 551 -13.73 3.57 -22.21
CA SER A 551 -13.88 4.41 -23.42
C SER A 551 -13.38 5.85 -23.29
N ILE A 552 -13.14 6.32 -22.05
CA ILE A 552 -12.59 7.66 -21.75
C ILE A 552 -11.06 7.59 -21.56
N ILE A 553 -10.51 6.42 -21.25
CA ILE A 553 -9.07 6.20 -21.00
C ILE A 553 -8.20 6.54 -22.23
N THR A 554 -8.73 6.49 -23.45
CA THR A 554 -7.97 6.87 -24.66
C THR A 554 -7.74 8.38 -24.79
N LYS A 555 -8.43 9.24 -24.03
CA LYS A 555 -8.20 10.69 -24.05
C LYS A 555 -7.46 11.24 -22.82
N SER A 556 -7.40 10.51 -21.69
CA SER A 556 -6.77 11.01 -20.46
C SER A 556 -5.28 10.66 -20.29
N GLN A 557 -4.66 9.93 -21.24
CA GLN A 557 -3.23 9.61 -21.19
C GLN A 557 -2.29 10.80 -21.43
N ARG A 558 -2.80 12.02 -21.69
CA ARG A 558 -1.95 13.23 -21.82
C ARG A 558 -1.76 14.02 -20.51
N GLY A 559 -2.31 13.59 -19.38
CA GLY A 559 -2.30 14.37 -18.12
C GLY A 559 -1.28 13.98 -17.05
N THR A 560 -0.53 12.88 -17.18
CA THR A 560 0.30 12.34 -16.08
C THR A 560 1.75 12.84 -16.06
N GLN A 561 2.11 13.91 -16.77
CA GLN A 561 3.50 14.37 -16.85
C GLN A 561 3.95 15.43 -15.84
N ASN A 562 3.15 15.86 -14.87
CA ASN A 562 3.61 16.90 -13.92
C ASN A 562 3.62 16.44 -12.46
N LYS A 563 4.49 15.47 -12.15
CA LYS A 563 5.19 15.43 -10.86
C LYS A 563 6.68 15.66 -11.13
N PRO A 564 7.15 16.92 -11.20
CA PRO A 564 8.52 17.25 -11.62
C PRO A 564 9.62 16.69 -10.70
N TRP A 565 9.26 16.22 -9.51
CA TRP A 565 10.17 15.67 -8.50
C TRP A 565 10.17 14.14 -8.44
N PHE A 566 9.32 13.46 -9.22
CA PHE A 566 9.23 12.00 -9.27
C PHE A 566 9.42 11.53 -10.72
N ASP A 567 10.63 11.78 -11.22
CA ASP A 567 11.05 11.41 -12.56
C ASP A 567 11.45 9.93 -12.63
N LEU A 568 11.83 9.51 -13.85
CA LEU A 568 12.29 8.16 -14.13
C LEU A 568 13.51 7.78 -13.25
N ASP A 569 14.33 8.76 -12.91
CA ASP A 569 15.55 8.55 -12.13
C ASP A 569 15.23 8.37 -10.65
N CYS A 570 14.24 9.07 -10.11
CA CYS A 570 13.68 8.85 -8.78
C CYS A 570 13.06 7.45 -8.67
N SER A 571 12.35 6.99 -9.71
CA SER A 571 11.82 5.62 -9.79
C SER A 571 12.93 4.56 -9.81
N LYS A 572 14.00 4.79 -10.59
CA LYS A 572 15.18 3.89 -10.64
C LYS A 572 15.94 3.90 -9.32
N ALA A 573 16.18 5.07 -8.73
CA ALA A 573 16.82 5.22 -7.43
C ALA A 573 16.03 4.51 -6.32
N ARG A 574 14.69 4.62 -6.35
CA ARG A 574 13.80 3.89 -5.43
C ARG A 574 13.88 2.37 -5.62
N GLN A 575 13.95 1.88 -6.87
CA GLN A 575 14.20 0.46 -7.14
C GLN A 575 15.57 0.00 -6.62
N GLN A 576 16.62 0.79 -6.82
CA GLN A 576 17.97 0.49 -6.33
C GLN A 576 18.01 0.50 -4.80
N PHE A 577 17.40 1.48 -4.16
CA PHE A 577 17.25 1.53 -2.70
C PHE A 577 16.53 0.29 -2.16
N ARG A 578 15.44 -0.15 -2.80
CA ARG A 578 14.76 -1.41 -2.46
C ARG A 578 15.69 -2.63 -2.62
N LYS A 579 16.52 -2.68 -3.67
CA LYS A 579 17.54 -3.74 -3.86
C LYS A 579 18.63 -3.70 -2.78
N PHE A 580 19.17 -2.52 -2.45
CA PHE A 580 20.16 -2.33 -1.39
C PHE A 580 19.62 -2.70 0.00
N LYS A 581 18.37 -2.34 0.30
CA LYS A 581 17.71 -2.70 1.56
C LYS A 581 17.53 -4.21 1.70
N ARG A 582 17.12 -4.90 0.64
CA ARG A 582 17.06 -6.38 0.61
C ARG A 582 18.42 -6.99 0.95
N ARG A 583 19.52 -6.43 0.40
CA ARG A 583 20.89 -6.85 0.72
C ARG A 583 21.26 -6.60 2.19
N LYS A 584 20.96 -5.42 2.74
CA LYS A 584 21.29 -5.06 4.14
C LYS A 584 20.55 -5.95 5.15
N ILE A 585 19.29 -6.27 4.89
CA ILE A 585 18.48 -7.17 5.74
C ILE A 585 19.05 -8.60 5.71
N CYS A 586 19.39 -9.13 4.52
CA CYS A 586 20.07 -10.43 4.42
C CYS A 586 21.38 -10.45 5.23
N LEU A 587 22.22 -9.41 5.13
CA LEU A 587 23.49 -9.33 5.85
C LEU A 587 23.33 -9.32 7.39
N HIS A 588 22.32 -8.61 7.91
CA HIS A 588 22.06 -8.56 9.35
C HIS A 588 21.57 -9.90 9.92
N ILE A 589 20.76 -10.62 9.14
CA ILE A 589 20.25 -11.95 9.50
C ILE A 589 21.39 -12.98 9.47
N THR A 590 22.26 -12.95 8.45
CA THR A 590 23.44 -13.84 8.36
C THR A 590 24.37 -13.68 9.58
N ALA A 591 24.60 -12.45 10.05
CA ALA A 591 25.42 -12.19 11.24
C ALA A 591 24.79 -12.74 12.54
N THR A 592 23.46 -12.83 12.59
CA THR A 592 22.71 -13.32 13.74
C THR A 592 22.66 -14.85 13.75
N SER A 593 22.45 -15.49 12.59
CA SER A 593 22.47 -16.95 12.43
C SER A 593 23.88 -17.53 12.62
N GLN A 594 24.95 -16.85 12.18
CA GLN A 594 26.33 -17.28 12.44
C GLN A 594 26.70 -17.21 13.94
N LYS A 595 26.12 -16.27 14.70
CA LYS A 595 26.29 -16.22 16.16
C LYS A 595 25.58 -17.37 16.87
N GLN A 596 24.37 -17.74 16.42
CA GLN A 596 23.64 -18.91 16.94
C GLN A 596 24.29 -20.25 16.58
N ALA A 597 24.81 -20.40 15.36
CA ALA A 597 25.54 -21.60 14.96
C ALA A 597 26.83 -21.77 15.78
N LYS A 598 27.58 -20.68 16.03
CA LYS A 598 28.79 -20.72 16.87
C LYS A 598 28.50 -20.96 18.36
N SER A 599 27.32 -20.59 18.86
CA SER A 599 26.91 -20.93 20.23
C SER A 599 26.46 -22.38 20.38
N ASN A 600 25.91 -22.99 19.33
CA ASN A 600 25.47 -24.39 19.33
C ASN A 600 26.60 -25.39 19.10
N ILE A 601 27.75 -24.95 18.56
CA ILE A 601 28.98 -25.78 18.43
C ILE A 601 29.84 -25.73 19.70
N LYS A 602 29.57 -24.78 20.62
CA LYS A 602 30.31 -24.60 21.88
C LYS A 602 29.54 -25.12 23.12
N LYS A 603 28.31 -25.57 22.97
CA LYS A 603 27.58 -26.38 23.95
C LYS A 603 27.65 -27.83 23.49
#